data_AF-A0A1B9BPY5-F1
#
_entry.id   AF-A0A1B9BPY5-F1
#
_cell.length_a   1.000
_cell.length_b   1.000
_cell.length_c   1.000
_cell.angle_alpha   90.00
_cell.angle_beta   90.00
_cell.angle_gamma   90.00
#
_symmetry.space_group_name_H-M   'P 1'
#
loop_
_entity.id
_entity.type
_entity.pdbx_description
1 polymer ?
#
loop_
_entity_poly.entity_id
_entity_poly.type
_entity_poly.pdbx_seq_one_letter_code
_entity_poly.pdbx_strand_id
1 'polypeptide(L)'
;MESNSTRVAKIATKMAICDRHEEEHLKKVYAEKGIKVTAVNVGGNINSSIAKILESALVAAKRNELIREEHLHEGAVIGATRDAVIQVANRANGQNVGGKIGIARGGEHISVCIFLSIGLLHLDEVVIGIGHRALPI
;
A
#
# COMPACT_ATOMS: atom_id res chain seq x y z
N MET A 1 -6.42 -1.73 -24.06
CA MET A 1 -7.26 -2.23 -22.96
C MET A 1 -6.44 -2.21 -21.69
N GLU A 2 -6.92 -1.58 -20.62
CA GLU A 2 -6.24 -1.61 -19.32
C GLU A 2 -6.50 -2.97 -18.66
N SER A 3 -5.45 -3.69 -18.27
CA SER A 3 -5.62 -4.94 -17.52
C SER A 3 -6.16 -4.67 -16.12
N ASN A 4 -6.90 -5.63 -15.55
CA ASN A 4 -7.41 -5.48 -14.19
C ASN A 4 -6.26 -5.29 -13.16
N SER A 5 -5.08 -5.86 -13.41
CA SER A 5 -3.89 -5.66 -12.56
C SER A 5 -3.38 -4.22 -12.60
N THR A 6 -3.24 -3.61 -13.79
CA THR A 6 -2.82 -2.20 -13.91
C THR A 6 -3.83 -1.25 -13.29
N ARG A 7 -5.13 -1.53 -13.44
CA ARG A 7 -6.19 -0.73 -12.82
C ARG A 7 -6.10 -0.75 -11.30
N VAL A 8 -5.93 -1.93 -10.70
CA VAL A 8 -5.80 -2.09 -9.24
C VAL A 8 -4.53 -1.41 -8.72
N ALA A 9 -3.42 -1.51 -9.45
CA ALA A 9 -2.17 -0.82 -9.14
C ALA A 9 -2.35 0.71 -9.07
N LYS A 10 -2.99 1.32 -10.08
CA LYS A 10 -3.27 2.77 -10.10
C LYS A 10 -4.15 3.21 -8.92
N ILE A 11 -5.13 2.38 -8.56
CA ILE A 11 -6.01 2.68 -7.42
C ILE A 11 -5.22 2.61 -6.11
N ALA A 12 -4.39 1.58 -5.91
CA ALA A 12 -3.52 1.49 -4.74
C ALA A 12 -2.59 2.71 -4.63
N THR A 13 -2.01 3.17 -5.75
CA THR A 13 -1.23 4.40 -5.80
C THR A 13 -2.04 5.62 -5.39
N LYS A 14 -3.28 5.76 -5.90
CA LYS A 14 -4.16 6.87 -5.51
C LYS A 14 -4.47 6.86 -4.02
N MET A 15 -4.66 5.68 -3.43
CA MET A 15 -4.84 5.53 -1.98
C MET A 15 -3.57 5.92 -1.20
N ALA A 16 -2.38 5.66 -1.73
CA ALA A 16 -1.12 6.01 -1.07
C ALA A 16 -0.82 7.52 -1.08
N ILE A 17 -1.30 8.26 -2.07
CA ILE A 17 -1.04 9.71 -2.19
C ILE A 17 -2.19 10.60 -1.69
N CYS A 18 -3.36 10.02 -1.43
CA CYS A 18 -4.52 10.80 -0.97
C CYS A 18 -4.38 11.28 0.47
N ASP A 19 -5.00 12.41 0.78
CA ASP A 19 -5.11 12.86 2.16
C ASP A 19 -6.15 12.05 2.97
N ARG A 20 -6.36 12.39 4.24
CA ARG A 20 -7.30 11.68 5.11
C ARG A 20 -8.77 11.89 4.73
N HIS A 21 -9.12 13.06 4.19
CA HIS A 21 -10.48 13.39 3.78
C HIS A 21 -10.83 12.72 2.44
N GLU A 22 -9.89 12.74 1.50
CA GLU A 22 -10.01 12.03 0.22
C GLU A 22 -10.14 10.52 0.41
N GLU A 23 -9.43 9.93 1.38
CA GLU A 23 -9.45 8.49 1.63
C GLU A 23 -10.88 7.95 1.84
N GLU A 24 -11.68 8.60 2.69
CA GLU A 24 -13.05 8.18 3.00
C GLU A 24 -13.97 8.31 1.79
N HIS A 25 -13.77 9.34 0.96
CA HIS A 25 -14.50 9.49 -0.29
C HIS A 25 -14.12 8.41 -1.30
N LEU A 26 -12.82 8.15 -1.48
CA LEU A 26 -12.31 7.15 -2.43
C LEU A 26 -12.76 5.73 -2.05
N LYS A 27 -12.82 5.40 -0.76
CA LYS A 27 -13.38 4.12 -0.29
C LYS A 27 -14.80 3.90 -0.83
N LYS A 28 -15.67 4.90 -0.75
CA LYS A 28 -17.05 4.82 -1.27
C LYS A 28 -17.08 4.69 -2.79
N VAL A 29 -16.34 5.55 -3.49
CA VAL A 29 -16.27 5.57 -4.97
C VAL A 29 -15.77 4.24 -5.55
N TYR A 30 -14.79 3.60 -4.92
CA TYR A 30 -14.27 2.33 -5.40
C TYR A 30 -15.11 1.13 -4.98
N ALA A 31 -15.78 1.19 -3.83
CA ALA A 31 -16.74 0.17 -3.42
C ALA A 31 -17.88 0.03 -4.44
N GLU A 32 -18.42 1.15 -4.95
CA GLU A 32 -19.43 1.17 -6.04
C GLU A 32 -18.93 0.49 -7.34
N LYS A 33 -17.61 0.43 -7.53
CA LYS A 33 -16.96 -0.21 -8.68
C LYS A 33 -16.51 -1.65 -8.39
N GLY A 34 -16.89 -2.20 -7.24
CA GLY A 34 -16.49 -3.55 -6.81
C GLY A 34 -15.01 -3.68 -6.45
N ILE A 35 -14.36 -2.59 -6.05
CA ILE A 35 -12.95 -2.57 -5.68
C ILE A 35 -12.85 -2.17 -4.21
N LYS A 36 -12.27 -3.07 -3.39
CA LYS A 36 -12.03 -2.79 -1.98
C LYS A 36 -10.69 -2.08 -1.84
N VAL A 37 -10.65 -1.03 -1.03
CA VAL A 37 -9.46 -0.21 -0.83
C VAL A 37 -9.26 0.14 0.63
N THR A 38 -8.01 0.35 1.03
CA THR A 38 -7.67 0.93 2.33
C THR A 38 -6.36 1.70 2.21
N ALA A 39 -6.12 2.62 3.14
CA ALA A 39 -4.81 3.21 3.29
C ALA A 39 -4.39 3.29 4.78
N VAL A 40 -3.09 3.39 5.03
CA VAL A 40 -2.51 3.41 6.38
C VAL A 40 -1.33 4.35 6.43
N ASN A 41 -1.30 5.25 7.41
CA ASN A 41 -0.17 6.13 7.64
C ASN A 41 1.00 5.36 8.27
N VAL A 42 2.21 5.66 7.83
CA VAL A 42 3.45 5.08 8.35
C VAL A 42 4.53 6.15 8.51
N GLY A 43 5.44 5.92 9.44
CA GLY A 43 6.59 6.79 9.64
C GLY A 43 7.56 6.26 10.68
N GLY A 44 8.71 6.91 10.76
CA GLY A 44 9.86 6.51 11.58
C GLY A 44 11.07 6.15 10.71
N ASN A 45 12.10 5.60 11.33
CA ASN A 45 13.29 5.16 10.59
C ASN A 45 12.95 3.97 9.68
N ILE A 46 13.31 4.03 8.39
CA ILE A 46 12.87 3.02 7.42
C ILE A 46 13.33 1.61 7.81
N ASN A 47 14.57 1.44 8.28
CA ASN A 47 15.16 0.13 8.55
C ASN A 47 14.47 -0.55 9.74
N SER A 48 14.18 0.19 10.81
CA SER A 48 13.48 -0.35 11.98
C SER A 48 11.96 -0.48 11.78
N SER A 49 11.40 0.20 10.76
CA SER A 49 9.94 0.25 10.53
C SER A 49 9.43 -0.81 9.55
N ILE A 50 10.31 -1.60 8.89
CA ILE A 50 9.89 -2.59 7.89
C ILE A 50 8.86 -3.58 8.46
N ALA A 51 9.12 -4.16 9.64
CA ALA A 51 8.19 -5.11 10.26
C ALA A 51 6.82 -4.46 10.53
N LYS A 52 6.83 -3.23 11.04
CA LYS A 52 5.61 -2.44 11.32
C LYS A 52 4.84 -2.09 10.05
N ILE A 53 5.52 -1.79 8.94
CA ILE A 53 4.89 -1.54 7.63
C ILE A 53 4.16 -2.79 7.16
N LEU A 54 4.83 -3.95 7.21
CA LEU A 54 4.24 -5.23 6.81
C LEU A 54 3.01 -5.58 7.66
N GLU A 55 3.13 -5.46 8.98
CA GLU A 55 2.03 -5.70 9.91
C GLU A 55 0.86 -4.73 9.68
N SER A 56 1.15 -3.43 9.54
CA SER A 56 0.13 -2.39 9.33
C SER A 56 -0.65 -2.62 8.04
N ALA A 57 0.04 -3.00 6.96
CA ALA A 57 -0.61 -3.33 5.69
C ALA A 57 -1.52 -4.55 5.81
N LEU A 58 -1.04 -5.62 6.47
CA LEU A 58 -1.80 -6.85 6.69
C LEU A 58 -3.05 -6.61 7.56
N VAL A 59 -2.88 -5.94 8.70
CA VAL A 59 -3.99 -5.62 9.63
C VAL A 59 -5.04 -4.76 8.94
N ALA A 60 -4.63 -3.75 8.16
CA ALA A 60 -5.58 -2.90 7.45
C ALA A 60 -6.30 -3.65 6.32
N ALA A 61 -5.62 -4.53 5.59
CA ALA A 61 -6.24 -5.36 4.56
C ALA A 61 -7.30 -6.29 5.15
N LYS A 62 -7.05 -6.90 6.32
CA LYS A 62 -8.02 -7.75 7.02
C LYS A 62 -9.19 -6.95 7.58
N ARG A 63 -8.90 -5.89 8.34
CA ARG A 63 -9.92 -5.07 9.00
C ARG A 63 -10.93 -4.44 8.03
N ASN A 64 -10.49 -4.10 6.82
CA ASN A 64 -11.35 -3.54 5.77
C ASN A 64 -11.83 -4.62 4.77
N GLU A 65 -11.65 -5.90 5.09
CA GLU A 65 -12.13 -7.05 4.33
C GLU A 65 -11.63 -7.10 2.88
N LEU A 66 -10.45 -6.54 2.60
CA LEU A 66 -9.81 -6.70 1.30
C LEU A 66 -9.43 -8.16 1.10
N ILE A 67 -9.06 -8.88 2.15
CA ILE A 67 -8.63 -10.27 2.07
C ILE A 67 -9.37 -11.16 3.07
N ARG A 68 -9.36 -12.48 2.82
CA ARG A 68 -9.77 -13.49 3.79
C ARG A 68 -8.64 -13.74 4.79
N GLU A 69 -8.98 -14.17 6.00
CA GLU A 69 -8.01 -14.57 7.02
C GLU A 69 -7.48 -15.99 6.75
N GLU A 70 -6.78 -16.12 5.63
CA GLU A 70 -6.22 -17.38 5.13
C GLU A 70 -4.75 -17.17 4.75
N HIS A 71 -3.92 -18.18 5.00
CA HIS A 71 -2.46 -18.08 4.81
C HIS A 71 -2.06 -17.61 3.39
N LEU A 72 -2.77 -18.07 2.35
CA LEU A 72 -2.52 -17.65 0.97
C LEU A 72 -2.76 -16.15 0.76
N HIS A 73 -3.88 -15.65 1.29
CA HIS A 73 -4.30 -14.27 1.16
C HIS A 73 -3.41 -13.31 1.97
N GLU A 74 -3.07 -13.69 3.20
CA GLU A 74 -2.13 -12.94 4.04
C GLU A 74 -0.74 -12.88 3.39
N GLY A 75 -0.24 -14.02 2.90
CA GLY A 75 1.04 -14.13 2.21
C GLY A 75 1.13 -13.25 0.97
N ALA A 76 0.03 -13.08 0.23
CA ALA A 76 0.01 -12.18 -0.92
C ALA A 76 0.08 -10.69 -0.54
N VAL A 77 -0.57 -10.26 0.53
CA VAL A 77 -0.43 -8.88 1.02
C VAL A 77 0.99 -8.62 1.52
N ILE A 78 1.54 -9.54 2.31
CA ILE A 78 2.92 -9.45 2.81
C ILE A 78 3.92 -9.42 1.64
N GLY A 79 3.74 -10.30 0.65
CA GLY A 79 4.58 -10.35 -0.55
C GLY A 79 4.52 -9.06 -1.37
N ALA A 80 3.32 -8.55 -1.67
CA ALA A 80 3.16 -7.29 -2.38
C ALA A 80 3.76 -6.11 -1.59
N THR A 81 3.55 -6.07 -0.27
CA THR A 81 4.11 -5.01 0.58
C THR A 81 5.63 -5.07 0.60
N ARG A 82 6.22 -6.27 0.67
CA ARG A 82 7.68 -6.45 0.66
C ARG A 82 8.31 -5.95 -0.64
N ASP A 83 7.70 -6.25 -1.79
CA ASP A 83 8.19 -5.74 -3.08
C ASP A 83 8.14 -4.21 -3.14
N ALA A 84 7.06 -3.60 -2.63
CA ALA A 84 6.96 -2.15 -2.51
C ALA A 84 8.04 -1.56 -1.58
N VAL A 85 8.32 -2.22 -0.44
CA VAL A 85 9.37 -1.81 0.49
C VAL A 85 10.76 -1.85 -0.17
N ILE A 86 11.07 -2.90 -0.92
CA ILE A 86 12.38 -3.05 -1.58
C ILE A 86 12.66 -1.87 -2.53
N GLN A 87 11.64 -1.39 -3.24
CA GLN A 87 11.78 -0.25 -4.16
C GLN A 87 12.09 1.07 -3.44
N VAL A 88 11.54 1.29 -2.23
CA VAL A 88 11.76 2.54 -1.47
C VAL A 88 12.97 2.47 -0.54
N ALA A 89 13.32 1.28 -0.03
CA ALA A 89 14.32 1.10 1.02
C ALA A 89 15.71 1.59 0.61
N ASN A 90 16.13 1.34 -0.63
CA ASN A 90 17.45 1.77 -1.10
C ASN A 90 17.61 3.29 -1.12
N ARG A 91 16.54 4.03 -1.44
CA ARG A 91 16.55 5.50 -1.48
C ARG A 91 16.37 6.14 -0.10
N ALA A 92 15.69 5.44 0.83
CA ALA A 92 15.41 5.92 2.18
C ALA A 92 16.37 5.40 3.25
N ASN A 93 17.37 4.58 2.90
CA ASN A 93 18.19 3.82 3.84
C ASN A 93 18.82 4.71 4.92
N GLY A 94 18.62 4.35 6.19
CA GLY A 94 19.13 5.09 7.35
C GLY A 94 18.37 6.38 7.69
N GLN A 95 17.36 6.76 6.90
CA GLN A 95 16.60 8.00 7.09
C GLN A 95 15.25 7.78 7.77
N ASN A 96 14.72 8.86 8.35
CA ASN A 96 13.34 8.91 8.80
C ASN A 96 12.41 9.17 7.62
N VAL A 97 11.29 8.46 7.59
CA VAL A 97 10.27 8.59 6.56
C VAL A 97 8.92 8.92 7.18
N GLY A 98 8.04 9.51 6.37
CA GLY A 98 6.65 9.74 6.71
C GLY A 98 5.78 9.68 5.46
N GLY A 99 4.65 9.00 5.53
CA GLY A 99 3.73 8.89 4.40
C GLY A 99 2.67 7.83 4.62
N LYS A 100 2.27 7.16 3.53
CA LYS A 100 1.10 6.29 3.54
C LYS A 100 1.30 5.07 2.63
N ILE A 101 0.69 3.97 3.07
CA ILE A 101 0.54 2.73 2.31
C ILE A 101 -0.88 2.72 1.77
N GLY A 102 -1.05 2.58 0.46
CA GLY A 102 -2.33 2.37 -0.20
C GLY A 102 -2.47 0.92 -0.65
N ILE A 103 -3.63 0.32 -0.43
CA ILE A 103 -3.93 -1.06 -0.81
C ILE A 103 -5.24 -1.08 -1.59
N ALA A 104 -5.28 -1.82 -2.69
CA ALA A 104 -6.48 -2.04 -3.46
C ALA A 104 -6.60 -3.51 -3.85
N ARG A 105 -7.81 -4.06 -3.78
CA ARG A 105 -8.15 -5.37 -4.35
C ARG A 105 -9.35 -5.25 -5.28
N GLY A 106 -9.20 -5.81 -6.48
CA GLY A 106 -10.28 -5.91 -7.47
C GLY A 106 -10.18 -7.24 -8.21
N GLY A 107 -11.24 -8.06 -8.12
CA GLY A 107 -11.22 -9.43 -8.61
C GLY A 107 -10.06 -10.23 -8.01
N GLU A 108 -9.25 -10.81 -8.87
CA GLU A 108 -8.10 -11.63 -8.50
C GLU A 108 -6.83 -10.82 -8.20
N HIS A 109 -6.85 -9.50 -8.26
CA HIS A 109 -5.64 -8.70 -8.11
C HIS A 109 -5.65 -7.92 -6.82
N ILE A 110 -4.51 -7.94 -6.15
CA ILE A 110 -4.23 -7.07 -5.01
C ILE A 110 -2.92 -6.32 -5.27
N SER A 111 -2.92 -5.02 -5.03
CA SER A 111 -1.74 -4.17 -5.13
C SER A 111 -1.55 -3.38 -3.84
N VAL A 112 -0.28 -3.22 -3.47
CA VAL A 112 0.17 -2.38 -2.36
C VAL A 112 1.11 -1.34 -2.92
N CYS A 113 0.82 -0.07 -2.66
CA CYS A 113 1.67 1.06 -3.01
C CYS A 113 2.12 1.74 -1.72
N ILE A 114 3.40 2.12 -1.66
CA ILE A 114 3.98 2.88 -0.56
C ILE A 114 4.44 4.21 -1.14
N PHE A 115 4.00 5.33 -0.56
CA PHE A 115 4.44 6.67 -0.93
C PHE A 115 4.91 7.40 0.33
N LEU A 116 6.17 7.81 0.33
CA LEU A 116 6.83 8.37 1.51
C LEU A 116 7.63 9.62 1.14
N SER A 117 7.60 10.58 2.05
CA SER A 117 8.62 11.63 2.18
C SER A 117 9.79 11.11 3.01
N ILE A 118 11.01 11.51 2.66
CA ILE A 118 12.23 11.25 3.44
C ILE A 118 12.63 12.56 4.10
N GLY A 119 12.74 12.56 5.43
CA GLY A 119 13.27 13.70 6.17
C GLY A 119 14.79 13.70 6.16
N LEU A 120 15.40 14.43 5.23
CA LEU A 120 16.86 14.66 5.16
C LEU A 120 17.15 16.16 5.29
N LEU A 121 17.52 16.63 6.48
CA LEU A 121 17.82 18.05 6.75
C LEU A 121 16.68 18.99 6.30
N HIS A 122 16.91 19.81 5.27
CA HIS A 122 15.96 20.73 4.64
C HIS A 122 15.48 20.24 3.26
N LEU A 123 15.78 19.00 2.89
CA LEU A 123 15.47 18.42 1.59
C LEU A 123 14.26 17.50 1.70
N ASP A 124 13.20 17.84 0.97
CA ASP A 124 11.98 17.04 0.84
C ASP A 124 12.13 16.06 -0.34
N GLU A 125 12.79 14.92 -0.11
CA GLU A 125 12.87 13.84 -1.10
C GLU A 125 11.63 12.95 -0.99
N VAL A 126 11.17 12.39 -2.12
CA VAL A 126 10.03 11.47 -2.16
C VAL A 126 10.39 10.14 -2.79
N VAL A 127 9.80 9.07 -2.27
CA VAL A 127 9.95 7.71 -2.77
C VAL A 127 8.60 7.03 -2.92
N ILE A 128 8.48 6.24 -3.98
CA ILE A 128 7.31 5.43 -4.26
C ILE A 128 7.75 4.01 -4.59
N GLY A 129 6.99 3.03 -4.09
CA GLY A 129 7.18 1.63 -4.42
C GLY A 129 5.85 0.93 -4.57
N ILE A 130 5.78 -0.07 -5.45
CA ILE A 130 4.57 -0.83 -5.70
C ILE A 130 4.85 -2.33 -5.79
N GLY A 131 3.96 -3.12 -5.21
CA GLY A 131 3.92 -4.56 -5.38
C GLY A 131 2.53 -5.04 -5.75
N HIS A 132 2.47 -6.17 -6.43
CA HIS A 132 1.24 -6.78 -6.92
C HIS A 132 1.29 -8.29 -6.71
N ARG A 133 0.13 -8.89 -6.42
CA ARG A 133 -0.07 -10.33 -6.43
C ARG A 133 -1.41 -10.65 -7.10
N ALA A 134 -1.48 -11.84 -7.69
CA ALA A 134 -2.74 -12.46 -8.08
C ALA A 134 -3.18 -13.45 -6.98
N LEU A 135 -4.47 -13.45 -6.67
CA LEU A 135 -5.11 -14.27 -5.64
C LEU A 135 -6.45 -14.78 -6.19
N PRO A 136 -6.86 -16.02 -5.85
CA PRO A 136 -8.22 -16.47 -6.11
C PRO A 136 -9.24 -15.56 -5.40
N ILE A 137 -10.46 -15.50 -5.94
CA ILE A 137 -11.56 -14.67 -5.41
C ILE A 137 -11.97 -15.19 -4.03
#